data_AF-A0A963RTJ0-F1
#
_entry.id   AF-A0A963RTJ0-F1
#
_cell.length_a   1.000
_cell.length_b   1.000
_cell.length_c   1.000
_cell.angle_alpha   90.00
_cell.angle_beta   90.00
_cell.angle_gamma   90.00
#
_symmetry.space_group_name_H-M   'P 1'
#
loop_
_entity.id
_entity.type
_entity.pdbx_description
1 polymer ?
#
loop_
_entity_poly.entity_id
_entity_poly.type
_entity_poly.pdbx_seq_one_letter_code
_entity_poly.pdbx_strand_id
1 'polypeptide(L)'
;GKVLPPVPEGVQPVLRFRNPQEGMVAWDDKVKGRVEIANDELDDLVIARPDGTPTYNFCVVVDDIDMRITHVIRGDDHVNNTPRQINIFRALGYEPPVYAHLPTVLNEQGEKMSKRHGAKAVTQYRDEGFLPDAMINYLARLGWSHGDDEIFSREQFLQWFNLDHLGTSAGRFDDAKLRWVNAQHLKAMADAALAPLVAAQLEARGIAADERLPAICGLFKDRCDTTVALADWAQAFYRDVTPTADDLARHVTDAVKPAIAALRERLAGVAWDATSIAAAIKQVLADHQFKMPQLAMPVRVLVMGTPQTPSLDAVLALHRRELVLERLGC
;
A
#
# COMPACT_ATOMS: atom_id res chain seq x y z
N GLY A 1 -49.05 24.08 11.71
CA GLY A 1 -48.73 22.70 11.27
C GLY A 1 -50.01 22.05 10.80
N LYS A 2 -49.96 21.19 9.77
CA LYS A 2 -51.14 20.43 9.36
C LYS A 2 -51.59 19.53 10.51
N VAL A 3 -52.88 19.54 10.83
CA VAL A 3 -53.48 18.53 11.70
C VAL A 3 -53.44 17.22 10.91
N LEU A 4 -52.69 16.24 11.40
CA LEU A 4 -52.62 14.93 10.77
C LEU A 4 -53.90 14.13 11.12
N PRO A 5 -54.41 13.29 10.19
CA PRO A 5 -55.51 12.38 10.51
C PRO A 5 -55.10 11.40 11.63
N PRO A 6 -56.07 10.82 12.35
CA PRO A 6 -55.77 9.78 13.34
C PRO A 6 -55.00 8.63 12.69
N VAL A 7 -54.07 8.04 13.45
CA VAL A 7 -53.30 6.87 13.00
C VAL A 7 -54.29 5.73 12.71
N PRO A 8 -54.29 5.14 11.49
CA PRO A 8 -55.19 4.04 11.17
C PRO A 8 -54.97 2.84 12.10
N GLU A 9 -56.04 2.10 12.39
CA GLU A 9 -55.99 0.91 13.23
C GLU A 9 -54.99 -0.12 12.67
N GLY A 10 -54.16 -0.69 13.54
CA GLY A 10 -53.13 -1.67 13.16
C GLY A 10 -51.86 -1.09 12.51
N VAL A 11 -51.79 0.22 12.26
CA VAL A 11 -50.60 0.87 11.70
C VAL A 11 -49.67 1.33 12.82
N GLN A 12 -48.42 0.86 12.79
CA GLN A 12 -47.35 1.37 13.66
C GLN A 12 -46.66 2.55 12.95
N PRO A 13 -46.80 3.79 13.43
CA PRO A 13 -46.28 4.97 12.76
C PRO A 13 -44.76 5.09 12.92
N VAL A 14 -44.15 5.92 12.07
CA VAL A 14 -42.75 6.35 12.19
C VAL A 14 -42.67 7.71 12.87
N LEU A 15 -41.53 8.02 13.50
CA LEU A 15 -41.24 9.39 13.94
C LEU A 15 -40.55 10.15 12.81
N ARG A 16 -41.07 11.34 12.49
CA ARG A 16 -40.48 12.25 11.50
C ARG A 16 -39.97 13.52 12.16
N PHE A 17 -38.83 14.00 11.69
CA PHE A 17 -38.34 15.33 12.04
C PHE A 17 -39.16 16.37 11.30
N ARG A 18 -39.68 17.36 12.02
CA ARG A 18 -40.39 18.49 11.42
C ARG A 18 -39.37 19.51 10.94
N ASN A 19 -39.01 19.46 9.66
CA ASN A 19 -38.04 20.37 9.07
C ASN A 19 -38.63 21.79 8.98
N PRO A 20 -37.82 22.86 9.08
CA PRO A 20 -38.27 24.20 8.70
C PRO A 20 -38.83 24.20 7.27
N GLN A 21 -39.88 24.99 7.02
CA GLN A 21 -40.54 25.04 5.71
C GLN A 21 -39.95 26.11 4.78
N GLU A 22 -39.30 27.12 5.35
CA GLU A 22 -38.78 28.29 4.64
C GLU A 22 -37.34 28.56 5.09
N GLY A 23 -36.67 29.45 4.36
CA GLY A 23 -35.28 29.79 4.59
C GLY A 23 -34.31 28.77 3.97
N MET A 24 -33.05 28.88 4.38
CA MET A 24 -31.95 28.19 3.74
C MET A 24 -31.03 27.58 4.79
N VAL A 25 -30.53 26.39 4.52
CA VAL A 25 -29.41 25.80 5.26
C VAL A 25 -28.15 26.05 4.45
N ALA A 26 -27.20 26.76 5.06
CA ALA A 26 -25.93 27.05 4.45
C ALA A 26 -24.79 26.77 5.43
N TRP A 27 -23.66 26.29 4.90
CA TRP A 27 -22.43 26.04 5.65
C TRP A 27 -21.21 26.22 4.75
N ASP A 28 -20.06 26.48 5.37
CA ASP A 28 -18.78 26.59 4.69
C ASP A 28 -18.03 25.26 4.81
N ASP A 29 -18.15 24.42 3.78
CA ASP A 29 -17.45 23.14 3.71
C ASP A 29 -15.97 23.34 3.45
N LYS A 30 -15.12 22.61 4.19
CA LYS A 30 -13.66 22.72 4.03
C LYS A 30 -13.12 22.18 2.71
N VAL A 31 -13.94 21.47 1.92
CA VAL A 31 -13.57 20.97 0.59
C VAL A 31 -14.45 21.58 -0.49
N LYS A 32 -15.77 21.54 -0.32
CA LYS A 32 -16.72 22.00 -1.35
C LYS A 32 -16.92 23.53 -1.35
N GLY A 33 -16.39 24.24 -0.36
CA GLY A 33 -16.63 25.67 -0.16
C GLY A 33 -18.04 25.94 0.37
N ARG A 34 -18.59 27.12 0.06
CA ARG A 34 -19.95 27.49 0.45
C ARG A 34 -20.98 26.56 -0.20
N VAL A 35 -21.78 25.88 0.61
CA VAL A 35 -22.92 25.07 0.14
C VAL A 35 -24.21 25.65 0.71
N GLU A 36 -25.22 25.78 -0.13
CA GLU A 36 -26.51 26.38 0.21
C GLU A 36 -27.65 25.54 -0.36
N ILE A 37 -28.60 25.14 0.48
CA ILE A 37 -29.76 24.32 0.11
C ILE A 37 -31.01 24.93 0.75
N ALA A 38 -32.04 25.17 -0.05
CA ALA A 38 -33.29 25.73 0.43
C ALA A 38 -34.10 24.69 1.23
N ASN A 39 -34.80 25.12 2.28
CA ASN A 39 -35.56 24.22 3.14
C ASN A 39 -36.78 23.58 2.45
N ASP A 40 -37.30 24.20 1.40
CA ASP A 40 -38.41 23.66 0.59
C ASP A 40 -37.99 22.51 -0.34
N GLU A 41 -36.68 22.34 -0.57
CA GLU A 41 -36.09 21.16 -1.21
C GLU A 41 -35.95 19.97 -0.23
N LEU A 42 -36.13 20.20 1.07
CA LEU A 42 -36.01 19.19 2.12
C LEU A 42 -37.40 18.70 2.57
N ASP A 43 -37.46 17.45 3.02
CA ASP A 43 -38.67 16.83 3.57
C ASP A 43 -38.55 16.51 5.07
N ASP A 44 -39.71 16.23 5.68
CA ASP A 44 -39.80 15.73 7.04
C ASP A 44 -39.28 14.27 7.12
N LEU A 45 -37.96 14.13 7.22
CA LEU A 45 -37.29 12.82 7.20
C LEU A 45 -37.70 11.94 8.38
N VAL A 46 -37.73 10.63 8.16
CA VAL A 46 -37.92 9.64 9.24
C VAL A 46 -36.69 9.63 10.13
N ILE A 47 -36.87 9.84 11.44
CA ILE A 47 -35.82 9.79 12.46
C ILE A 47 -35.89 8.56 13.36
N ALA A 48 -37.06 7.90 13.45
CA ALA A 48 -37.18 6.60 14.08
C ALA A 48 -38.20 5.72 13.36
N ARG A 49 -37.88 4.43 13.26
CA ARG A 49 -38.73 3.37 12.73
C ARG A 49 -39.85 3.04 13.73
N PRO A 50 -40.87 2.24 13.34
CA PRO A 50 -41.98 1.94 14.23
C PRO A 50 -41.59 1.13 15.47
N ASP A 51 -40.48 0.39 15.39
CA ASP A 51 -39.87 -0.34 16.51
C ASP A 51 -39.03 0.56 17.44
N GLY A 52 -38.98 1.87 17.18
CA GLY A 52 -38.19 2.84 17.92
C GLY A 52 -36.72 2.94 17.47
N THR A 53 -36.28 2.12 16.52
CA THR A 53 -34.88 2.16 16.04
C THR A 53 -34.62 3.49 15.32
N PRO A 54 -33.64 4.29 15.77
CA PRO A 54 -33.32 5.56 15.13
C PRO A 54 -32.68 5.35 13.74
N THR A 55 -32.88 6.33 12.85
CA THR A 55 -32.29 6.31 11.50
C THR A 55 -30.95 7.05 11.47
N TYR A 56 -30.13 6.77 10.45
CA TYR A 56 -28.77 7.31 10.31
C TYR A 56 -28.65 8.80 10.60
N ASN A 57 -29.49 9.66 9.99
CA ASN A 57 -29.39 11.11 10.15
C ASN A 57 -29.68 11.59 11.57
N PHE A 58 -30.50 10.84 12.33
CA PHE A 58 -30.75 11.15 13.73
C PHE A 58 -29.65 10.59 14.62
N CYS A 59 -29.27 9.32 14.42
CA CYS A 59 -28.19 8.68 15.20
C CYS A 59 -26.90 9.49 15.13
N VAL A 60 -26.44 9.81 13.91
CA VAL A 60 -25.14 10.48 13.73
C VAL A 60 -25.11 11.84 14.40
N VAL A 61 -26.22 12.59 14.39
CA VAL A 61 -26.27 13.90 15.07
C VAL A 61 -26.21 13.74 16.59
N VAL A 62 -27.00 12.81 17.14
CA VAL A 62 -26.99 12.56 18.59
C VAL A 62 -25.62 12.05 19.05
N ASP A 63 -25.04 11.09 18.32
CA ASP A 63 -23.71 10.55 18.62
C ASP A 63 -22.63 11.64 18.49
N ASP A 64 -22.68 12.47 17.44
CA ASP A 64 -21.72 13.57 17.25
C ASP A 64 -21.80 14.61 18.39
N ILE A 65 -23.01 14.89 18.90
CA ILE A 65 -23.22 15.75 20.08
C ILE A 65 -22.62 15.10 21.32
N ASP A 66 -22.99 13.85 21.62
CA ASP A 66 -22.58 13.14 22.82
C ASP A 66 -21.07 12.91 22.87
N MET A 67 -20.45 12.64 21.71
CA MET A 67 -19.01 12.47 21.55
C MET A 67 -18.25 13.80 21.36
N ARG A 68 -18.96 14.94 21.33
CA ARG A 68 -18.39 16.28 21.16
C ARG A 68 -17.53 16.41 19.91
N ILE A 69 -18.01 15.86 18.80
CA ILE A 69 -17.33 15.92 17.51
C ILE A 69 -17.25 17.38 17.05
N THR A 70 -16.04 17.83 16.73
CA THR A 70 -15.78 19.21 16.27
C THR A 70 -15.71 19.32 14.76
N HIS A 71 -15.27 18.25 14.08
CA HIS A 71 -15.08 18.18 12.63
C HIS A 71 -15.59 16.84 12.11
N VAL A 72 -16.50 16.88 11.14
CA VAL A 72 -17.01 15.71 10.43
C VAL A 72 -16.37 15.67 9.05
N ILE A 73 -15.45 14.72 8.85
CA ILE A 73 -14.75 14.49 7.58
C ILE A 73 -15.28 13.18 6.98
N ARG A 74 -15.91 13.24 5.81
CA ARG A 74 -16.56 12.08 5.19
C ARG A 74 -16.64 12.21 3.67
N GLY A 75 -17.07 11.15 3.00
CA GLY A 75 -17.28 11.14 1.55
C GLY A 75 -18.36 12.13 1.09
N ASP A 76 -18.20 12.69 -0.09
CA ASP A 76 -19.12 13.66 -0.68
C ASP A 76 -20.48 13.08 -1.10
N ASP A 77 -20.61 11.76 -1.13
CA ASP A 77 -21.90 11.09 -1.24
C ASP A 77 -22.82 11.34 -0.03
N HIS A 78 -22.28 11.84 1.08
CA HIS A 78 -23.05 12.25 2.24
C HIS A 78 -23.40 13.75 2.26
N VAL A 79 -22.99 14.56 1.28
CA VAL A 79 -23.21 16.02 1.30
C VAL A 79 -24.69 16.41 1.42
N ASN A 80 -25.57 15.67 0.75
CA ASN A 80 -27.02 15.93 0.77
C ASN A 80 -27.69 15.57 2.11
N ASN A 81 -27.00 14.87 3.00
CA ASN A 81 -27.48 14.61 4.36
C ASN A 81 -27.17 15.76 5.31
N THR A 82 -26.12 16.54 5.03
CA THR A 82 -25.64 17.64 5.87
C THR A 82 -26.69 18.70 6.19
N PRO A 83 -27.50 19.23 5.25
CA PRO A 83 -28.50 20.24 5.61
C PRO A 83 -29.57 19.71 6.59
N ARG A 84 -29.91 18.42 6.46
CA ARG A 84 -30.87 17.74 7.35
C ARG A 84 -30.28 17.60 8.75
N GLN A 85 -29.02 17.19 8.84
CA GLN A 85 -28.29 17.03 10.10
C GLN A 85 -28.12 18.38 10.80
N ILE A 86 -27.75 19.44 10.07
CA ILE A 86 -27.65 20.81 10.60
C ILE A 86 -28.98 21.28 11.21
N ASN A 87 -30.11 21.03 10.55
CA ASN A 87 -31.41 21.39 11.11
C ASN A 87 -31.72 20.61 12.39
N ILE A 88 -31.34 19.33 12.48
CA ILE A 88 -31.50 18.53 13.70
C ILE A 88 -30.61 19.06 14.83
N PHE A 89 -29.32 19.36 14.56
CA PHE A 89 -28.41 20.01 15.53
C PHE A 89 -29.04 21.27 16.13
N ARG A 90 -29.49 22.18 15.26
CA ARG A 90 -30.13 23.45 15.65
C ARG A 90 -31.42 23.24 16.45
N ALA A 91 -32.24 22.26 16.06
CA ALA A 91 -33.47 21.93 16.79
C ALA A 91 -33.20 21.36 18.20
N LEU A 92 -32.05 20.69 18.39
CA LEU A 92 -31.58 20.23 19.69
C LEU A 92 -30.82 21.31 20.48
N GLY A 93 -30.64 22.51 19.91
CA GLY A 93 -29.95 23.63 20.56
C GLY A 93 -28.43 23.56 20.50
N TYR A 94 -27.86 22.82 19.55
CA TYR A 94 -26.42 22.68 19.36
C TYR A 94 -25.94 23.33 18.07
N GLU A 95 -24.72 23.86 18.10
CA GLU A 95 -24.02 24.30 16.90
C GLU A 95 -23.51 23.08 16.12
N PRO A 96 -23.71 23.02 14.79
CA PRO A 96 -23.16 21.95 13.97
C PRO A 96 -21.62 21.95 13.95
N PRO A 97 -20.98 20.79 13.78
CA PRO A 97 -19.54 20.70 13.61
C PRO A 97 -19.09 21.31 12.27
N VAL A 98 -17.79 21.50 12.11
CA VAL A 98 -17.20 21.82 10.81
C VAL A 98 -17.31 20.61 9.90
N TYR A 99 -17.71 20.80 8.64
CA TYR A 99 -17.82 19.73 7.65
C TYR A 99 -16.70 19.81 6.59
N ALA A 100 -16.23 18.64 6.18
CA ALA A 100 -15.32 18.47 5.04
C ALA A 100 -15.77 17.26 4.22
N HIS A 101 -16.24 17.48 2.98
CA HIS A 101 -16.75 16.42 2.12
C HIS A 101 -15.74 16.04 1.03
N LEU A 102 -15.01 14.95 1.27
CA LEU A 102 -13.96 14.43 0.40
C LEU A 102 -14.56 13.80 -0.87
N PRO A 103 -14.04 14.12 -2.07
CA PRO A 103 -14.48 13.51 -3.31
C PRO A 103 -14.32 11.99 -3.30
N THR A 104 -15.31 11.30 -3.86
CA THR A 104 -15.24 9.86 -4.07
C THR A 104 -14.04 9.48 -4.95
N VAL A 105 -13.26 8.47 -4.53
CA VAL A 105 -12.13 7.93 -5.33
C VAL A 105 -12.65 7.19 -6.57
N LEU A 106 -11.97 7.42 -7.70
CA LEU A 106 -12.26 6.78 -8.98
C LEU A 106 -11.30 5.62 -9.27
N ASN A 107 -11.75 4.63 -10.03
CA ASN A 107 -10.88 3.61 -10.62
C ASN A 107 -10.09 4.16 -11.82
N GLU A 108 -9.20 3.36 -12.40
CA GLU A 108 -8.37 3.74 -13.56
C GLU A 108 -9.20 4.20 -14.77
N GLN A 109 -10.43 3.67 -14.92
CA GLN A 109 -11.39 4.01 -15.97
C GLN A 109 -12.17 5.30 -15.67
N GLY A 110 -12.00 5.90 -14.50
CA GLY A 110 -12.70 7.13 -14.08
C GLY A 110 -14.09 6.89 -13.48
N GLU A 111 -14.45 5.65 -13.18
CA GLU A 111 -15.72 5.30 -12.54
C GLU A 111 -15.58 5.25 -11.02
N LYS A 112 -16.70 5.37 -10.27
CA LYS A 112 -16.69 5.23 -8.81
C LYS A 112 -16.08 3.88 -8.42
N MET A 113 -15.00 3.93 -7.64
CA MET A 113 -14.37 2.74 -7.11
C MET A 113 -15.36 2.00 -6.19
N SER A 114 -15.65 0.75 -6.51
CA SER A 114 -16.58 -0.09 -5.76
C SER A 114 -16.11 -1.54 -5.76
N LYS A 115 -16.63 -2.38 -4.86
CA LYS A 115 -16.31 -3.82 -4.84
C LYS A 115 -16.61 -4.52 -6.18
N ARG A 116 -17.56 -3.98 -6.96
CA ARG A 116 -17.92 -4.50 -8.30
C ARG A 116 -17.02 -3.97 -9.42
N HIS A 117 -16.30 -2.88 -9.16
CA HIS A 117 -15.47 -2.15 -10.13
C HIS A 117 -14.02 -1.99 -9.64
N GLY A 118 -13.46 -3.06 -9.04
CA GLY A 118 -12.02 -3.14 -8.75
C GLY A 118 -11.57 -2.72 -7.36
N ALA A 119 -12.46 -2.37 -6.43
CA ALA A 119 -12.05 -2.08 -5.05
C ALA A 119 -11.61 -3.35 -4.31
N LYS A 120 -10.33 -3.41 -3.93
CA LYS A 120 -9.76 -4.45 -3.09
C LYS A 120 -9.96 -4.12 -1.61
N ALA A 121 -10.06 -5.15 -0.78
CA ALA A 121 -9.99 -4.96 0.67
C ALA A 121 -8.58 -4.51 1.07
N VAL A 122 -8.45 -3.66 2.09
CA VAL A 122 -7.14 -3.22 2.60
C VAL A 122 -6.25 -4.41 2.99
N THR A 123 -6.85 -5.48 3.52
CA THR A 123 -6.15 -6.73 3.86
C THR A 123 -5.54 -7.41 2.64
N GLN A 124 -6.13 -7.27 1.46
CA GLN A 124 -5.57 -7.84 0.24
C GLN A 124 -4.28 -7.13 -0.16
N TYR A 125 -4.17 -5.81 -0.02
CA TYR A 125 -2.91 -5.09 -0.26
C TYR A 125 -1.81 -5.51 0.71
N ARG A 126 -2.15 -5.78 1.98
CA ARG A 126 -1.19 -6.35 2.95
C ARG A 126 -0.68 -7.70 2.45
N ASP A 127 -1.57 -8.58 2.01
CA ASP A 127 -1.22 -9.92 1.55
C ASP A 127 -0.38 -9.87 0.26
N GLU A 128 -0.66 -8.89 -0.62
CA GLU A 128 0.14 -8.56 -1.81
C GLU A 128 1.50 -7.90 -1.49
N GLY A 129 1.78 -7.61 -0.21
CA GLY A 129 3.09 -7.14 0.24
C GLY A 129 3.30 -5.62 0.19
N PHE A 130 2.22 -4.84 0.23
CA PHE A 130 2.29 -3.39 0.39
C PHE A 130 2.53 -3.01 1.86
N LEU A 131 3.44 -2.06 2.07
CA LEU A 131 3.74 -1.51 3.39
C LEU A 131 2.60 -0.59 3.85
N PRO A 132 2.23 -0.61 5.14
CA PRO A 132 1.15 0.22 5.66
C PRO A 132 1.46 1.72 5.50
N ASP A 133 2.71 2.14 5.69
CA ASP A 133 3.11 3.55 5.53
C ASP A 133 3.08 4.01 4.08
N ALA A 134 3.43 3.14 3.13
CA ALA A 134 3.30 3.43 1.72
C ALA A 134 1.83 3.61 1.31
N MET A 135 0.94 2.74 1.83
CA MET A 135 -0.49 2.83 1.59
C MET A 135 -1.06 4.15 2.14
N ILE A 136 -0.69 4.54 3.36
CA ILE A 136 -1.12 5.82 3.93
C ILE A 136 -0.61 7.00 3.13
N ASN A 137 0.68 7.01 2.77
CA ASN A 137 1.27 8.06 1.94
C ASN A 137 0.52 8.19 0.61
N TYR A 138 0.24 7.07 -0.06
CA TYR A 138 -0.45 7.05 -1.34
C TYR A 138 -1.90 7.55 -1.21
N LEU A 139 -2.66 7.04 -0.23
CA LEU A 139 -4.05 7.44 -0.02
C LEU A 139 -4.18 8.91 0.39
N ALA A 140 -3.25 9.42 1.21
CA ALA A 140 -3.20 10.84 1.51
C ALA A 140 -3.03 11.67 0.24
N ARG A 141 -2.11 11.28 -0.66
CA ARG A 141 -1.86 11.99 -1.93
C ARG A 141 -3.02 11.95 -2.93
N LEU A 142 -3.98 11.01 -2.80
CA LEU A 142 -5.18 10.99 -3.64
C LEU A 142 -6.12 12.18 -3.39
N GLY A 143 -6.13 12.73 -2.17
CA GLY A 143 -7.10 13.76 -1.76
C GLY A 143 -6.49 14.94 -1.00
N TRP A 144 -5.18 14.97 -0.82
CA TRP A 144 -4.46 16.00 -0.07
C TRP A 144 -3.05 16.20 -0.63
N SER A 145 -2.54 17.42 -0.57
CA SER A 145 -1.17 17.75 -1.00
C SER A 145 -0.42 18.60 0.02
N HIS A 146 0.91 18.55 -0.06
CA HIS A 146 1.81 19.44 0.65
C HIS A 146 2.94 19.85 -0.31
N GLY A 147 2.78 21.00 -0.97
CA GLY A 147 3.70 21.40 -2.05
C GLY A 147 3.84 20.31 -3.12
N ASP A 148 5.09 19.97 -3.43
CA ASP A 148 5.47 18.95 -4.42
C ASP A 148 5.90 17.62 -3.76
N ASP A 149 5.71 17.45 -2.45
CA ASP A 149 6.15 16.25 -1.72
C ASP A 149 5.28 15.03 -2.07
N GLU A 150 5.91 14.02 -2.67
CA GLU A 150 5.26 12.78 -3.10
C GLU A 150 5.50 11.61 -2.14
N ILE A 151 6.63 11.62 -1.42
CA ILE A 151 7.04 10.57 -0.49
C ILE A 151 7.25 11.18 0.89
N PHE A 152 6.58 10.64 1.90
CA PHE A 152 6.69 11.11 3.28
C PHE A 152 6.42 10.00 4.29
N SER A 153 6.99 10.17 5.47
CA SER A 153 6.73 9.31 6.62
C SER A 153 5.36 9.62 7.24
N ARG A 154 4.86 8.70 8.06
CA ARG A 154 3.65 8.94 8.86
C ARG A 154 3.82 10.11 9.83
N GLU A 155 5.01 10.29 10.39
CA GLU A 155 5.31 11.41 11.29
C GLU A 155 5.22 12.75 10.55
N GLN A 156 5.83 12.84 9.37
CA GLN A 156 5.73 14.02 8.50
C GLN A 156 4.27 14.30 8.14
N PHE A 157 3.51 13.28 7.74
CA PHE A 157 2.09 13.43 7.43
C PHE A 157 1.30 14.03 8.60
N LEU A 158 1.51 13.53 9.82
CA LEU A 158 0.85 14.05 11.02
C LEU A 158 1.24 15.50 11.34
N GLN A 159 2.48 15.90 11.05
CA GLN A 159 2.94 17.28 11.25
C GLN A 159 2.38 18.25 10.20
N TRP A 160 2.14 17.77 8.99
CA TRP A 160 1.74 18.62 7.86
C TRP A 160 0.24 18.67 7.61
N PHE A 161 -0.49 17.62 8.01
CA PHE A 161 -1.89 17.47 7.67
C PHE A 161 -2.74 18.60 8.27
N ASN A 162 -3.53 19.21 7.40
CA ASN A 162 -4.56 20.18 7.73
C ASN A 162 -5.67 20.10 6.68
N LEU A 163 -6.76 20.82 6.90
CA LEU A 163 -7.92 20.80 5.99
C LEU A 163 -7.77 21.75 4.80
N ASP A 164 -6.79 22.67 4.83
CA ASP A 164 -6.66 23.77 3.85
C ASP A 164 -6.15 23.27 2.48
N HIS A 165 -5.48 22.11 2.47
CA HIS A 165 -4.93 21.50 1.25
C HIS A 165 -5.66 20.23 0.81
N LEU A 166 -6.93 20.08 1.20
CA LEU A 166 -7.78 19.01 0.69
C LEU A 166 -8.19 19.31 -0.76
N GLY A 167 -8.04 18.31 -1.62
CA GLY A 167 -8.40 18.37 -3.03
C GLY A 167 -9.91 18.34 -3.24
N THR A 168 -10.41 19.21 -4.13
CA THR A 168 -11.83 19.28 -4.49
C THR A 168 -12.23 18.34 -5.63
N SER A 169 -11.23 17.81 -6.35
CA SER A 169 -11.41 16.90 -7.46
C SER A 169 -11.26 15.44 -7.03
N ALA A 170 -12.00 14.55 -7.69
CA ALA A 170 -11.92 13.13 -7.44
C ALA A 170 -10.54 12.56 -7.81
N GLY A 171 -9.83 12.00 -6.83
CA GLY A 171 -8.58 11.29 -7.03
C GLY A 171 -8.80 10.01 -7.82
N ARG A 172 -7.94 9.75 -8.81
CA ARG A 172 -7.93 8.50 -9.57
C ARG A 172 -6.92 7.54 -8.94
N PHE A 173 -7.38 6.33 -8.64
CA PHE A 173 -6.48 5.29 -8.20
C PHE A 173 -5.60 4.80 -9.36
N ASP A 174 -4.30 4.72 -9.12
CA ASP A 174 -3.25 4.30 -10.04
C ASP A 174 -2.36 3.25 -9.33
N ASP A 175 -2.47 1.98 -9.76
CA ASP A 175 -1.70 0.87 -9.17
C ASP A 175 -0.19 1.03 -9.40
N ALA A 176 0.21 1.56 -10.56
CA ALA A 176 1.63 1.78 -10.87
C ALA A 176 2.23 2.86 -9.95
N LYS A 177 1.49 3.93 -9.67
CA LYS A 177 1.90 4.95 -8.71
C LYS A 177 1.99 4.38 -7.30
N LEU A 178 1.01 3.59 -6.87
CA LEU A 178 1.05 2.94 -5.55
C LEU A 178 2.28 2.01 -5.41
N ARG A 179 2.58 1.19 -6.44
CA ARG A 179 3.78 0.36 -6.48
C ARG A 179 5.06 1.17 -6.39
N TRP A 180 5.12 2.30 -7.11
CA TRP A 180 6.26 3.21 -7.03
C TRP A 180 6.42 3.79 -5.62
N VAL A 181 5.34 4.26 -4.99
CA VAL A 181 5.39 4.76 -3.59
C VAL A 181 5.87 3.64 -2.67
N ASN A 182 5.35 2.41 -2.82
CA ASN A 182 5.76 1.28 -2.00
C ASN A 182 7.24 0.92 -2.18
N ALA A 183 7.77 0.98 -3.41
CA ALA A 183 9.19 0.80 -3.67
C ALA A 183 10.06 1.84 -2.95
N GLN A 184 9.64 3.12 -2.93
CA GLN A 184 10.37 4.16 -2.18
C GLN A 184 10.38 3.89 -0.68
N HIS A 185 9.25 3.46 -0.11
CA HIS A 185 9.16 3.09 1.30
C HIS A 185 9.98 1.84 1.64
N LEU A 186 9.98 0.83 0.77
CA LEU A 186 10.83 -0.36 0.92
C LEU A 186 12.31 0.02 0.95
N LYS A 187 12.74 0.86 0.01
CA LYS A 187 14.12 1.36 -0.07
C LYS A 187 14.54 2.12 1.19
N ALA A 188 13.66 2.97 1.71
CA ALA A 188 13.92 3.77 2.90
C ALA A 188 13.88 2.95 4.20
N MET A 189 13.15 1.83 4.24
CA MET A 189 13.03 0.99 5.43
C MET A 189 14.36 0.33 5.79
N ALA A 190 14.68 0.31 7.09
CA ALA A 190 15.85 -0.38 7.62
C ALA A 190 15.72 -1.90 7.41
N ASP A 191 16.81 -2.54 7.01
CA ASP A 191 16.83 -3.95 6.62
C ASP A 191 16.35 -4.89 7.73
N ALA A 192 16.72 -4.60 8.99
CA ALA A 192 16.29 -5.35 10.16
C ALA A 192 14.79 -5.20 10.45
N ALA A 193 14.18 -4.07 10.10
CA ALA A 193 12.74 -3.85 10.22
C ALA A 193 11.96 -4.46 9.05
N LEU A 194 12.57 -4.52 7.86
CA LEU A 194 11.99 -5.14 6.68
C LEU A 194 11.99 -6.67 6.76
N ALA A 195 13.03 -7.26 7.35
CA ALA A 195 13.22 -8.70 7.39
C ALA A 195 12.02 -9.48 7.98
N PRO A 196 11.40 -9.10 9.12
CA PRO A 196 10.21 -9.80 9.63
C PRO A 196 9.03 -9.81 8.64
N LEU A 197 8.84 -8.74 7.87
CA LEU A 197 7.76 -8.64 6.88
C LEU A 197 8.02 -9.60 5.71
N VAL A 198 9.27 -9.70 5.26
CA VAL A 198 9.68 -10.66 4.22
C VAL A 198 9.68 -12.09 4.76
N ALA A 199 10.03 -12.31 6.03
CA ALA A 199 9.98 -13.61 6.68
C ALA A 199 8.57 -14.18 6.67
N ALA A 200 7.54 -13.37 7.00
CA ALA A 200 6.15 -13.80 6.91
C ALA A 200 5.74 -14.24 5.49
N GLN A 201 6.26 -13.56 4.46
CA GLN A 201 6.04 -13.93 3.05
C GLN A 201 6.76 -15.24 2.67
N LEU A 202 7.93 -15.50 3.23
CA LEU A 202 8.68 -16.74 3.06
C LEU A 202 8.01 -17.91 3.81
N GLU A 203 7.54 -17.68 5.05
CA GLU A 203 6.83 -18.67 5.87
C GLU A 203 5.55 -19.15 5.18
N ALA A 204 4.79 -18.24 4.56
CA ALA A 204 3.61 -18.58 3.76
C ALA A 204 3.92 -19.53 2.58
N ARG A 205 5.19 -19.58 2.14
CA ARG A 205 5.69 -20.49 1.09
C ARG A 205 6.26 -21.78 1.68
N GLY A 206 6.33 -21.93 2.99
CA GLY A 206 7.01 -23.03 3.68
C GLY A 206 8.54 -22.87 3.68
N ILE A 207 9.04 -21.65 3.81
CA ILE A 207 10.48 -21.34 3.91
C ILE A 207 10.75 -20.70 5.26
N ALA A 208 11.62 -21.32 6.06
CA ALA A 208 12.15 -20.73 7.28
C ALA A 208 13.37 -19.87 6.93
N ALA A 209 13.28 -18.56 7.20
CA ALA A 209 14.41 -17.65 7.04
C ALA A 209 15.41 -17.79 8.19
N ASP A 210 16.66 -17.39 7.95
CA ASP A 210 17.74 -17.38 8.95
C ASP A 210 18.30 -15.96 9.15
N GLU A 211 19.37 -15.82 9.94
CA GLU A 211 19.98 -14.54 10.29
C GLU A 211 20.50 -13.73 9.10
N ARG A 212 20.61 -14.33 7.91
CA ARG A 212 21.05 -13.64 6.69
C ARG A 212 19.94 -12.78 6.09
N LEU A 213 18.67 -12.98 6.47
CA LEU A 213 17.54 -12.32 5.81
C LEU A 213 17.63 -10.79 5.76
N PRO A 214 18.04 -10.06 6.82
CA PRO A 214 18.22 -8.61 6.72
C PRO A 214 19.20 -8.21 5.61
N ALA A 215 20.36 -8.85 5.52
CA ALA A 215 21.34 -8.54 4.49
C ALA A 215 20.83 -8.91 3.08
N ILE A 216 20.07 -10.01 2.95
CA ILE A 216 19.39 -10.37 1.69
C ILE A 216 18.35 -9.30 1.32
N CYS A 217 17.58 -8.80 2.29
CA CYS A 217 16.64 -7.70 2.05
C CYS A 217 17.37 -6.45 1.55
N GLY A 218 18.44 -6.03 2.22
CA GLY A 218 19.26 -4.88 1.83
C GLY A 218 19.83 -5.01 0.41
N LEU A 219 20.21 -6.22 -0.01
CA LEU A 219 20.75 -6.48 -1.35
C LEU A 219 19.71 -6.32 -2.46
N PHE A 220 18.43 -6.61 -2.19
CA PHE A 220 17.39 -6.70 -3.23
C PHE A 220 16.27 -5.64 -3.13
N LYS A 221 16.09 -4.96 -2.00
CA LYS A 221 14.95 -4.04 -1.78
C LYS A 221 14.83 -2.94 -2.83
N ASP A 222 15.96 -2.41 -3.33
CA ASP A 222 15.99 -1.36 -4.36
C ASP A 222 15.44 -1.80 -5.72
N ARG A 223 15.21 -3.11 -5.92
CA ARG A 223 14.68 -3.69 -7.15
C ARG A 223 13.24 -4.20 -7.00
N CYS A 224 12.65 -4.04 -5.81
CA CYS A 224 11.36 -4.63 -5.49
C CYS A 224 10.33 -3.54 -5.21
N ASP A 225 9.10 -3.78 -5.63
CA ASP A 225 7.97 -2.89 -5.37
C ASP A 225 7.07 -3.38 -4.22
N THR A 226 7.29 -4.59 -3.72
CA THR A 226 6.49 -5.27 -2.68
C THR A 226 7.35 -6.23 -1.88
N THR A 227 6.93 -6.58 -0.65
CA THR A 227 7.59 -7.61 0.14
C THR A 227 7.44 -9.00 -0.48
N VAL A 228 6.39 -9.23 -1.28
CA VAL A 228 6.21 -10.45 -2.08
C VAL A 228 7.29 -10.57 -3.14
N ALA A 229 7.51 -9.52 -3.94
CA ALA A 229 8.59 -9.49 -4.93
C ALA A 229 9.97 -9.65 -4.28
N LEU A 230 10.18 -9.07 -3.10
CA LEU A 230 11.43 -9.24 -2.35
C LEU A 230 11.61 -10.69 -1.85
N ALA A 231 10.54 -11.34 -1.41
CA ALA A 231 10.56 -12.75 -1.04
C ALA A 231 10.82 -13.67 -2.26
N ASP A 232 10.36 -13.29 -3.46
CA ASP A 232 10.67 -14.01 -4.71
C ASP A 232 12.16 -14.04 -5.03
N TRP A 233 12.91 -12.99 -4.67
CA TRP A 233 14.36 -12.98 -4.75
C TRP A 233 15.00 -13.75 -3.59
N ALA A 234 14.52 -13.53 -2.36
CA ALA A 234 15.11 -14.11 -1.17
C ALA A 234 15.02 -15.63 -1.13
N GLN A 235 13.96 -16.25 -1.68
CA GLN A 235 13.77 -17.70 -1.65
C GLN A 235 14.92 -18.50 -2.30
N ALA A 236 15.63 -17.92 -3.28
CA ALA A 236 16.76 -18.58 -3.96
C ALA A 236 17.94 -18.87 -3.01
N PHE A 237 18.02 -18.18 -1.87
CA PHE A 237 19.03 -18.40 -0.82
C PHE A 237 18.69 -19.55 0.13
N TYR A 238 17.45 -20.06 0.08
CA TYR A 238 16.92 -21.07 1.00
C TYR A 238 16.45 -22.34 0.30
N ARG A 239 16.20 -22.28 -1.01
CA ARG A 239 15.74 -23.40 -1.83
C ARG A 239 16.74 -23.78 -2.91
N ASP A 240 16.56 -24.98 -3.43
CA ASP A 240 17.19 -25.38 -4.68
C ASP A 240 16.65 -24.54 -5.83
N VAL A 241 17.57 -24.07 -6.66
CA VAL A 241 17.27 -23.34 -7.88
C VAL A 241 17.44 -24.29 -9.05
N THR A 242 16.49 -24.29 -9.96
CA THR A 242 16.59 -25.02 -11.22
C THR A 242 16.64 -24.01 -12.36
N PRO A 243 17.81 -23.78 -12.95
CA PRO A 243 17.92 -22.86 -14.08
C PRO A 243 17.14 -23.39 -15.29
N THR A 244 16.63 -22.49 -16.13
CA THR A 244 15.95 -22.91 -17.36
C THR A 244 16.95 -23.51 -18.36
N ALA A 245 16.49 -24.43 -19.21
CA ALA A 245 17.35 -25.01 -20.25
C ALA A 245 17.89 -23.93 -21.22
N ASP A 246 17.10 -22.89 -21.47
CA ASP A 246 17.48 -21.75 -22.31
C ASP A 246 18.58 -20.90 -21.65
N ASP A 247 18.46 -20.60 -20.35
CA ASP A 247 19.51 -19.90 -19.59
C ASP A 247 20.83 -20.70 -19.55
N LEU A 248 20.74 -22.02 -19.32
CA LEU A 248 21.91 -22.89 -19.33
C LEU A 248 22.59 -22.89 -20.71
N ALA A 249 21.81 -23.06 -21.78
CA ALA A 249 22.35 -23.09 -23.14
C ALA A 249 22.98 -21.75 -23.56
N ARG A 250 22.39 -20.62 -23.14
CA ARG A 250 22.88 -19.28 -23.48
C ARG A 250 24.10 -18.86 -22.68
N HIS A 251 24.16 -19.21 -21.39
CA HIS A 251 25.13 -18.63 -20.47
C HIS A 251 26.20 -19.64 -20.01
N VAL A 252 25.89 -20.92 -19.86
CA VAL A 252 26.81 -21.97 -19.38
C VAL A 252 27.38 -22.76 -20.55
N THR A 253 28.09 -22.06 -21.43
CA THR A 253 28.70 -22.62 -22.65
C THR A 253 30.01 -23.36 -22.37
N ASP A 254 30.44 -24.23 -23.29
CA ASP A 254 31.72 -24.95 -23.14
C ASP A 254 32.93 -24.01 -23.01
N ALA A 255 32.85 -22.81 -23.60
CA ALA A 255 33.91 -21.80 -23.51
C ALA A 255 34.10 -21.26 -22.08
N VAL A 256 33.04 -21.17 -21.28
CA VAL A 256 33.11 -20.58 -19.92
C VAL A 256 33.35 -21.63 -18.83
N LYS A 257 33.05 -22.91 -19.09
CA LYS A 257 33.23 -24.00 -18.11
C LYS A 257 34.61 -24.03 -17.44
N PRO A 258 35.75 -23.85 -18.14
CA PRO A 258 37.06 -23.80 -17.49
C PRO A 258 37.19 -22.66 -16.48
N ALA A 259 36.61 -21.48 -16.75
CA ALA A 259 36.65 -20.34 -15.84
C ALA A 259 35.73 -20.55 -14.63
N ILE A 260 34.60 -21.23 -14.79
CA ILE A 260 33.71 -21.62 -13.69
C ILE A 260 34.43 -22.60 -12.75
N ALA A 261 35.11 -23.61 -13.31
CA ALA A 261 35.90 -24.56 -12.53
C ALA A 261 37.04 -23.86 -11.76
N ALA A 262 37.77 -22.95 -12.41
CA ALA A 262 38.81 -22.16 -11.76
C ALA A 262 38.26 -21.25 -10.65
N LEU A 263 37.07 -20.67 -10.85
CA LEU A 263 36.40 -19.89 -9.81
C LEU A 263 36.02 -20.77 -8.62
N ARG A 264 35.45 -21.95 -8.85
CA ARG A 264 35.12 -22.92 -7.79
C ARG A 264 36.35 -23.28 -6.95
N GLU A 265 37.47 -23.62 -7.60
CA GLU A 265 38.72 -23.97 -6.90
C GLU A 265 39.23 -22.81 -6.05
N ARG A 266 39.23 -21.58 -6.58
CA ARG A 266 39.67 -20.40 -5.83
C ARG A 266 38.73 -20.09 -4.67
N LEU A 267 37.41 -20.15 -4.88
CA LEU A 267 36.40 -19.93 -3.85
C LEU A 267 36.53 -20.95 -2.70
N ALA A 268 37.02 -22.15 -2.99
CA ALA A 268 37.29 -23.17 -1.98
C ALA A 268 38.46 -22.84 -1.04
N GLY A 269 39.24 -21.79 -1.29
CA GLY A 269 40.36 -21.36 -0.42
C GLY A 269 40.22 -19.98 0.23
N VAL A 270 39.24 -19.16 -0.14
CA VAL A 270 39.13 -17.78 0.34
C VAL A 270 38.27 -17.65 1.61
N ALA A 271 38.39 -16.51 2.30
CA ALA A 271 37.42 -16.10 3.31
C ALA A 271 36.05 -15.86 2.65
N TRP A 272 34.97 -16.22 3.34
CA TRP A 272 33.62 -16.19 2.79
C TRP A 272 32.95 -14.83 3.02
N ASP A 273 33.50 -13.82 2.38
CA ASP A 273 33.02 -12.44 2.41
C ASP A 273 33.08 -11.82 1.00
N ALA A 274 32.31 -10.76 0.77
CA ALA A 274 32.19 -10.15 -0.55
C ALA A 274 33.53 -9.62 -1.09
N THR A 275 34.43 -9.14 -0.22
CA THR A 275 35.73 -8.58 -0.65
C THR A 275 36.64 -9.68 -1.19
N SER A 276 36.77 -10.77 -0.43
CA SER A 276 37.57 -11.93 -0.80
C SER A 276 37.01 -12.64 -2.05
N ILE A 277 35.69 -12.75 -2.16
CA ILE A 277 35.01 -13.29 -3.34
C ILE A 277 35.23 -12.40 -4.58
N ALA A 278 35.11 -11.08 -4.44
CA ALA A 278 35.36 -10.14 -5.53
C ALA A 278 36.80 -10.22 -6.05
N ALA A 279 37.78 -10.40 -5.16
CA ALA A 279 39.18 -10.60 -5.53
C ALA A 279 39.37 -11.92 -6.31
N ALA A 280 38.73 -13.02 -5.88
CA ALA A 280 38.77 -14.28 -6.61
C ALA A 280 38.15 -14.17 -8.01
N ILE A 281 36.98 -13.53 -8.13
CA ILE A 281 36.32 -13.26 -9.42
C ILE A 281 37.26 -12.46 -10.33
N LYS A 282 37.87 -11.38 -9.83
CA LYS A 282 38.78 -10.54 -10.61
C LYS A 282 39.99 -11.32 -11.14
N GLN A 283 40.55 -12.22 -10.34
CA GLN A 283 41.67 -13.04 -10.76
C GLN A 283 41.28 -14.02 -11.88
N VAL A 284 40.13 -14.72 -11.75
CA VAL A 284 39.63 -15.62 -12.80
C VAL A 284 39.37 -14.87 -14.10
N LEU A 285 38.78 -13.68 -14.03
CA LEU A 285 38.58 -12.85 -15.22
C LEU A 285 39.90 -12.50 -15.91
N ALA A 286 40.95 -12.18 -15.15
CA ALA A 286 42.28 -11.89 -15.70
C ALA A 286 42.93 -13.13 -16.33
N ASP A 287 42.93 -14.27 -15.62
CA ASP A 287 43.57 -15.51 -16.07
C ASP A 287 42.93 -16.05 -17.37
N HIS A 288 41.60 -15.92 -17.49
CA HIS A 288 40.83 -16.40 -18.65
C HIS A 288 40.54 -15.31 -19.70
N GLN A 289 41.05 -14.09 -19.49
CA GLN A 289 40.80 -12.92 -20.37
C GLN A 289 39.30 -12.65 -20.64
N PHE A 290 38.46 -12.86 -19.62
CA PHE A 290 37.03 -12.61 -19.69
C PHE A 290 36.64 -11.25 -19.12
N LYS A 291 35.55 -10.70 -19.65
CA LYS A 291 34.84 -9.56 -19.07
C LYS A 291 33.85 -10.04 -18.02
N MET A 292 33.53 -9.19 -17.05
CA MET A 292 32.63 -9.53 -15.93
C MET A 292 31.33 -10.23 -16.36
N PRO A 293 30.56 -9.77 -17.37
CA PRO A 293 29.32 -10.47 -17.75
C PRO A 293 29.53 -11.91 -18.24
N GLN A 294 30.68 -12.19 -18.87
CA GLN A 294 30.99 -13.52 -19.42
C GLN A 294 31.15 -14.57 -18.32
N LEU A 295 31.67 -14.19 -17.14
CA LEU A 295 31.74 -15.08 -15.98
C LEU A 295 30.50 -14.94 -15.08
N ALA A 296 30.01 -13.71 -14.88
CA ALA A 296 29.00 -13.46 -13.87
C ALA A 296 27.62 -14.02 -14.25
N MET A 297 27.20 -13.91 -15.51
CA MET A 297 25.92 -14.47 -15.95
C MET A 297 25.83 -15.99 -15.73
N PRO A 298 26.79 -16.82 -16.18
CA PRO A 298 26.74 -18.26 -15.92
C PRO A 298 26.73 -18.60 -14.42
N VAL A 299 27.55 -17.92 -13.62
CA VAL A 299 27.58 -18.16 -12.16
C VAL A 299 26.24 -17.79 -11.52
N ARG A 300 25.61 -16.69 -11.93
CA ARG A 300 24.26 -16.32 -11.46
C ARG A 300 23.20 -17.34 -11.91
N VAL A 301 23.28 -17.83 -13.15
CA VAL A 301 22.39 -18.89 -13.62
C VAL A 301 22.52 -20.11 -12.73
N LEU A 302 23.74 -20.59 -12.46
CA LEU A 302 23.98 -21.76 -11.62
C LEU A 302 23.57 -21.55 -10.15
N VAL A 303 23.79 -20.37 -9.58
CA VAL A 303 23.59 -20.11 -8.14
C VAL A 303 22.20 -19.56 -7.82
N MET A 304 21.62 -18.75 -8.69
CA MET A 304 20.34 -18.04 -8.48
C MET A 304 19.24 -18.47 -9.44
N GLY A 305 19.53 -19.30 -10.45
CA GLY A 305 18.56 -19.69 -11.47
C GLY A 305 18.22 -18.59 -12.48
N THR A 306 18.93 -17.45 -12.48
CA THR A 306 18.69 -16.32 -13.38
C THR A 306 20.00 -15.60 -13.72
N PRO A 307 20.17 -15.06 -14.93
CA PRO A 307 21.41 -14.36 -15.31
C PRO A 307 21.54 -12.95 -14.70
N GLN A 308 20.47 -12.40 -14.09
CA GLN A 308 20.41 -11.01 -13.65
C GLN A 308 20.17 -10.90 -12.14
N THR A 309 21.21 -10.48 -11.42
CA THR A 309 21.18 -10.21 -9.98
C THR A 309 21.93 -8.90 -9.70
N PRO A 310 21.93 -8.40 -8.44
CA PRO A 310 22.90 -7.40 -7.98
C PRO A 310 24.37 -7.87 -8.14
N SER A 311 25.28 -7.25 -7.39
CA SER A 311 26.70 -7.64 -7.46
C SER A 311 26.88 -9.13 -7.16
N LEU A 312 27.64 -9.83 -8.01
CA LEU A 312 27.79 -11.28 -7.91
C LEU A 312 28.47 -11.68 -6.60
N ASP A 313 29.53 -10.96 -6.22
CA ASP A 313 30.25 -11.16 -4.96
C ASP A 313 29.34 -11.05 -3.74
N ALA A 314 28.48 -10.03 -3.68
CA ALA A 314 27.51 -9.86 -2.60
C ALA A 314 26.47 -11.00 -2.58
N VAL A 315 26.00 -11.45 -3.74
CA VAL A 315 25.11 -12.62 -3.84
C VAL A 315 25.80 -13.86 -3.29
N LEU A 316 27.02 -14.17 -3.73
CA LEU A 316 27.74 -15.36 -3.29
C LEU A 316 28.07 -15.31 -1.79
N ALA A 317 28.46 -14.14 -1.26
CA ALA A 317 28.75 -13.95 0.16
C ALA A 317 27.55 -14.23 1.07
N LEU A 318 26.33 -14.00 0.57
CA LEU A 318 25.09 -14.30 1.29
C LEU A 318 24.60 -15.74 1.09
N HIS A 319 25.17 -16.50 0.17
CA HIS A 319 24.94 -17.94 0.05
C HIS A 319 25.81 -18.75 1.01
N ARG A 320 25.42 -19.99 1.25
CA ARG A 320 26.27 -20.98 1.92
C ARG A 320 27.38 -21.41 0.97
N ARG A 321 28.62 -21.41 1.45
CA ARG A 321 29.81 -21.76 0.68
C ARG A 321 29.70 -23.10 -0.01
N GLU A 322 29.29 -24.11 0.73
CA GLU A 322 29.21 -25.50 0.29
C GLU A 322 28.26 -25.62 -0.91
N LEU A 323 27.11 -24.96 -0.82
CA LEU A 323 26.08 -24.94 -1.86
C LEU A 323 26.57 -24.22 -3.14
N VAL A 324 27.30 -23.11 -3.00
CA VAL A 324 27.90 -22.44 -4.17
C VAL A 324 28.92 -23.35 -4.85
N LEU A 325 29.83 -23.96 -4.07
CA LEU A 325 30.87 -24.84 -4.63
C LEU A 325 30.29 -26.10 -5.28
N GLU A 326 29.18 -26.62 -4.76
CA GLU A 326 28.40 -27.70 -5.38
C GLU A 326 27.80 -27.25 -6.72
N ARG A 327 27.08 -26.13 -6.73
CA ARG A 327 26.41 -25.60 -7.94
C ARG A 327 27.40 -25.22 -9.06
N LEU A 328 28.63 -24.83 -8.71
CA LEU A 328 29.70 -24.56 -9.68
C LEU A 328 30.47 -25.81 -10.13
N GLY A 329 30.19 -26.98 -9.56
CA GLY A 329 30.83 -28.25 -9.91
C GLY A 329 30.14 -29.03 -11.03
N CYS A 330 28.99 -28.55 -11.51
CA CYS A 330 28.17 -29.14 -12.57
C CYS A 330 28.66 -28.78 -13.98
#